data_AF-A0A139D5C3-F1
#
_entry.id   AF-A0A139D5C3-F1
#
_cell.length_a   1.000
_cell.length_b   1.000
_cell.length_c   1.000
_cell.angle_alpha   90.00
_cell.angle_beta   90.00
_cell.angle_gamma   90.00
#
_symmetry.space_group_name_H-M   'P 1'
#
loop_
_entity.id
_entity.type
_entity.pdbx_description
1 polymer ?
#
loop_
_entity_poly.entity_id
_entity_poly.type
_entity_poly.pdbx_seq_one_letter_code
_entity_poly.pdbx_strand_id
1 'polypeptide(L)'
;MKILEKMQDIFKFKIFFGNQEGSENGYNPRYKGKPFFKEKVGIISKTDELLNLTLEEGTHHSNHEFLSFLESCIETLPETWYLKRIRAERRLCF
;
A
#
# COMPACT_ATOMS: atom_id res chain seq x y z
N MET A 1 3.45 25.40 22.77
CA MET A 1 2.70 24.14 22.95
C MET A 1 2.58 23.49 21.58
N LYS A 2 3.46 22.54 21.23
CA LYS A 2 3.35 21.82 19.95
C LYS A 2 2.24 20.78 20.13
N ILE A 3 1.12 20.96 19.41
CA ILE A 3 0.04 19.99 19.41
C ILE A 3 0.59 18.73 18.72
N LEU A 4 0.83 17.69 19.51
CA LEU A 4 1.15 16.35 19.07
C LEU A 4 -0.11 15.76 18.43
N GLU A 5 -0.27 15.95 17.11
CA GLU A 5 -1.42 15.41 16.38
C GLU A 5 -1.36 13.88 16.31
N LYS A 6 -2.49 13.25 16.67
CA LYS A 6 -2.69 11.80 16.60
C LYS A 6 -3.08 11.43 15.17
N MET A 7 -2.14 10.91 14.39
CA MET A 7 -2.40 10.42 13.03
C MET A 7 -2.84 8.95 13.02
N GLN A 8 -3.79 8.65 12.14
CA GLN A 8 -4.25 7.31 11.81
C GLN A 8 -4.02 7.08 10.33
N ASP A 9 -3.37 5.99 9.97
CA ASP A 9 -3.01 5.71 8.59
C ASP A 9 -3.80 4.54 8.05
N ILE A 10 -4.14 4.62 6.76
CA ILE A 10 -4.82 3.58 6.00
C ILE A 10 -3.88 3.09 4.92
N PHE A 11 -3.60 1.78 4.94
CA PHE A 11 -2.95 1.10 3.84
C PHE A 11 -3.98 0.42 2.95
N LYS A 12 -3.97 0.75 1.66
CA LYS A 12 -4.82 0.13 0.65
C LYS A 12 -3.96 -0.74 -0.25
N PHE A 13 -4.44 -1.96 -0.50
CA PHE A 13 -3.86 -2.87 -1.47
C PHE A 13 -4.81 -3.01 -2.65
N LYS A 14 -4.31 -2.80 -3.86
CA LYS A 14 -5.11 -2.87 -5.08
C LYS A 14 -4.39 -3.70 -6.14
N ILE A 15 -5.17 -4.33 -7.01
CA ILE A 15 -4.64 -5.05 -8.18
C ILE A 15 -4.99 -4.23 -9.42
N PHE A 16 -3.99 -3.90 -10.23
CA PHE A 16 -4.16 -3.22 -11.50
C PHE A 16 -3.92 -4.19 -12.66
N PHE A 17 -4.84 -4.20 -13.63
CA PHE A 17 -4.80 -5.10 -14.79
C PHE A 17 -4.57 -4.30 -16.07
N GLY A 18 -3.82 -4.88 -17.01
CA GLY A 18 -3.63 -4.32 -18.34
C GLY A 18 -2.42 -4.93 -19.03
N ASN A 19 -2.29 -4.69 -20.34
CA ASN A 19 -1.06 -4.99 -21.07
C ASN A 19 -0.09 -3.82 -20.87
N GLN A 20 0.51 -3.75 -19.68
CA GLN A 20 1.52 -2.76 -19.34
C GLN A 20 2.90 -3.42 -19.36
N GLU A 21 3.91 -2.66 -19.77
CA GLU A 21 5.30 -3.11 -19.72
C GLU A 21 5.68 -3.47 -18.27
N GLY A 22 6.33 -4.62 -18.08
CA GLY A 22 6.71 -5.15 -16.76
C GLY A 22 5.61 -5.87 -15.98
N SER A 23 4.37 -5.98 -16.50
CA SER A 23 3.31 -6.71 -15.81
C SER A 23 3.51 -8.23 -15.92
N GLU A 24 3.49 -8.93 -14.79
CA GLU A 24 3.76 -10.37 -14.75
C GLU A 24 2.52 -11.21 -14.45
N ASN A 25 2.55 -12.45 -14.93
CA ASN A 25 1.48 -13.43 -14.73
C ASN A 25 1.71 -14.22 -13.44
N GLY A 26 1.23 -13.70 -12.32
CA GLY A 26 1.29 -14.36 -11.02
C GLY A 26 0.06 -15.22 -10.68
N TYR A 27 0.11 -15.92 -9.54
CA TYR A 27 -1.06 -16.64 -9.04
C TYR A 27 -2.15 -15.67 -8.55
N ASN A 28 -3.24 -15.58 -9.31
CA ASN A 28 -4.46 -14.88 -8.93
C ASN A 28 -5.68 -15.81 -9.13
N PRO A 29 -6.34 -16.27 -8.04
CA PRO A 29 -7.42 -17.25 -8.14
C PRO A 29 -8.65 -16.70 -8.89
N ARG A 30 -8.87 -15.37 -8.87
CA ARG A 30 -10.01 -14.72 -9.56
C ARG A 30 -9.71 -14.44 -11.03
N TYR A 31 -8.49 -14.00 -11.34
CA TYR A 31 -8.09 -13.57 -12.69
C TYR A 31 -6.90 -14.38 -13.18
N LYS A 32 -7.19 -15.62 -13.57
CA LYS A 32 -6.18 -16.58 -14.02
C LYS A 32 -5.53 -16.14 -15.34
N GLY A 33 -4.21 -16.23 -15.42
CA GLY A 33 -3.47 -16.09 -16.67
C GLY A 33 -3.35 -14.66 -17.21
N LYS A 34 -3.79 -13.65 -16.45
CA LYS A 34 -3.71 -12.25 -16.85
C LYS A 34 -2.51 -11.59 -16.17
N PRO A 35 -1.68 -10.82 -16.88
CA PRO A 35 -0.63 -10.06 -16.25
C PRO A 35 -1.21 -8.93 -15.40
N PHE A 36 -0.60 -8.67 -14.24
CA PHE A 36 -1.09 -7.66 -13.31
C PHE A 36 0.01 -7.15 -12.38
N PHE A 37 -0.25 -6.00 -11.77
CA PHE A 37 0.55 -5.45 -10.69
C PHE A 37 -0.23 -5.44 -9.38
N LYS A 38 0.48 -5.52 -8.27
CA LYS A 38 -0.02 -5.33 -6.91
C LYS A 38 0.45 -3.98 -6.41
N GLU A 39 -0.49 -3.09 -6.19
CA GLU A 39 -0.26 -1.75 -5.68
C GLU A 39 -0.39 -1.75 -4.15
N LYS A 40 0.55 -1.09 -3.47
CA LYS A 40 0.44 -0.72 -2.05
C LYS A 40 0.37 0.80 -1.95
N VAL A 41 -0.62 1.30 -1.22
CA VAL A 41 -0.85 2.75 -1.07
C VAL A 41 -0.97 3.08 0.41
N GLY A 42 -0.15 4.01 0.89
CA GLY A 42 -0.22 4.57 2.24
C GLY A 42 -0.93 5.91 2.19
N ILE A 43 -1.99 6.08 2.98
CA ILE A 43 -2.82 7.29 3.00
C ILE A 43 -3.09 7.70 4.44
N ILE A 44 -3.08 9.01 4.72
CA ILE A 44 -3.52 9.56 5.99
C ILE A 44 -5.05 9.52 6.08
N SER A 45 -5.62 8.83 7.07
CA SER A 45 -7.05 8.53 7.17
C SER A 45 -8.00 9.74 7.24
N LYS A 46 -7.50 10.91 7.63
CA LYS A 46 -8.32 12.11 7.86
C LYS A 46 -8.25 13.13 6.74
N THR A 47 -7.08 13.23 6.10
CA THR A 47 -6.80 14.22 5.05
C THR A 47 -6.84 13.57 3.67
N ASP A 48 -6.89 12.24 3.60
CA ASP A 48 -6.74 11.45 2.36
C ASP A 48 -5.46 11.77 1.59
N GLU A 49 -4.44 12.29 2.29
CA GLU A 49 -3.14 12.61 1.71
C GLU A 49 -2.33 11.33 1.47
N LEU A 50 -1.69 11.26 0.31
CA LEU A 50 -0.84 10.16 -0.09
C LEU A 50 0.53 10.27 0.61
N LEU A 51 0.92 9.21 1.32
CA LEU A 51 2.24 9.09 1.94
C LEU A 51 3.24 8.44 0.98
N ASN A 52 2.88 7.25 0.50
CA ASN A 52 3.72 6.50 -0.42
C ASN A 52 2.89 5.54 -1.29
N LEU A 53 3.46 5.14 -2.41
CA LEU A 53 2.87 4.24 -3.39
C LEU A 53 3.94 3.33 -3.98
N THR A 54 3.71 2.02 -3.94
CA THR A 54 4.55 1.05 -4.66
C THR A 54 3.73 0.21 -5.62
N LEU A 55 4.39 -0.21 -6.70
CA LEU A 55 3.82 -1.03 -7.75
C LEU A 55 4.67 -2.30 -7.88
N GLU A 56 4.16 -3.41 -7.37
CA GLU A 56 4.85 -4.69 -7.28
C GLU A 56 4.40 -5.63 -8.39
N GLU A 57 5.30 -6.49 -8.86
CA GLU A 57 4.97 -7.53 -9.83
C GLU A 57 3.92 -8.52 -9.29
N GLY A 58 3.09 -9.05 -10.19
CA GLY A 58 2.00 -9.96 -9.84
C GLY A 58 2.45 -11.29 -9.21
N THR A 59 3.71 -11.69 -9.44
CA THR A 59 4.35 -12.92 -8.94
C THR A 59 4.64 -12.86 -7.44
N HIS A 60 5.02 -11.69 -6.91
CA HIS A 60 5.28 -11.48 -5.49
C HIS A 60 4.04 -11.72 -4.62
N HIS A 61 4.17 -12.35 -3.45
CA HIS A 61 3.05 -12.49 -2.52
C HIS A 61 2.55 -11.11 -2.03
N SER A 62 1.28 -10.98 -1.63
CA SER A 62 0.70 -9.67 -1.26
C SER A 62 1.42 -8.94 -0.12
N ASN A 63 2.14 -9.67 0.73
CA ASN A 63 2.90 -9.13 1.85
C ASN A 63 4.37 -8.87 1.53
N HIS A 64 4.81 -9.13 0.29
CA HIS A 64 6.19 -8.92 -0.13
C HIS A 64 6.62 -7.48 0.20
N GLU A 65 7.72 -7.33 0.92
CA GLU A 65 8.30 -6.05 1.34
C GLU A 65 7.32 -5.07 2.02
N PHE A 66 6.28 -5.58 2.68
CA PHE A 66 5.31 -4.71 3.36
C PHE A 66 5.94 -3.91 4.51
N LEU A 67 6.90 -4.51 5.26
CA LEU A 67 7.57 -3.83 6.36
C LEU A 67 8.45 -2.67 5.86
N SER A 68 9.23 -2.90 4.81
CA SER A 68 10.04 -1.87 4.17
C SER A 68 9.17 -0.73 3.61
N PHE A 69 8.03 -1.07 3.01
CA PHE A 69 7.05 -0.08 2.61
C PHE A 69 6.48 0.72 3.79
N LEU A 70 6.15 0.06 4.90
CA LEU A 70 5.66 0.72 6.11
C LEU A 70 6.71 1.67 6.70
N GLU A 71 7.97 1.22 6.79
CA GLU A 71 9.10 2.04 7.24
C GLU A 71 9.26 3.30 6.37
N SER A 72 9.23 3.15 5.04
CA SER A 72 9.30 4.31 4.13
C SER A 72 8.15 5.31 4.33
N CYS A 73 6.94 4.82 4.68
CA CYS A 73 5.81 5.69 5.00
C CYS A 73 6.04 6.44 6.32
N ILE A 74 6.59 5.77 7.33
CA ILE A 74 6.91 6.37 8.64
C ILE A 74 8.02 7.42 8.49
N GLU A 75 9.04 7.15 7.68
CA GLU A 75 10.14 8.08 7.39
C GLU A 75 9.67 9.34 6.65
N THR A 76 8.60 9.24 5.86
CA THR A 76 8.01 10.38 5.15
C THR A 76 7.24 11.30 6.12
N LEU A 77 6.85 10.80 7.30
CA LEU A 77 6.10 11.60 8.27
C LEU A 77 7.02 12.56 9.05
N PRO A 78 6.53 13.75 9.42
CA PRO A 78 7.27 14.66 10.29
C PRO A 78 7.58 14.02 11.65
N GLU A 79 8.81 14.18 12.15
CA GLU A 79 9.24 13.66 13.47
C GLU A 79 8.39 14.17 14.65
N THR A 80 7.67 15.29 14.47
CA THR A 80 6.77 15.84 15.47
C THR A 80 5.48 15.03 15.66
N TRP A 81 5.18 14.13 14.73
CA TRP A 81 3.98 13.31 14.76
C TRP A 81 4.29 11.94 15.36
N TYR A 82 3.27 11.31 15.91
CA TYR A 82 3.38 9.95 16.43
C TYR A 82 2.24 9.11 15.87
N LEU A 83 2.60 7.90 15.49
CA LEU A 83 1.70 6.92 14.95
C LEU A 83 0.75 6.42 16.04
N LYS A 84 -0.55 6.71 15.91
CA LYS A 84 -1.54 6.22 16.89
C LYS A 84 -2.06 4.83 16.53
N ARG A 85 -2.35 4.61 15.25
CA ARG A 85 -2.97 3.38 14.76
C ARG A 85 -2.73 3.23 13.27
N ILE A 86 -2.36 2.02 12.87
CA ILE A 86 -2.37 1.59 11.47
C ILE A 86 -3.66 0.82 11.20
N ARG A 87 -4.31 1.10 10.07
CA ARG A 87 -5.38 0.29 9.50
C ARG A 87 -4.96 -0.22 8.13
N ALA A 88 -4.72 -1.52 8.01
CA ALA A 88 -4.54 -2.14 6.70
C ALA A 88 -5.89 -2.63 6.17
N GLU A 89 -6.33 -2.10 5.03
CA GLU A 89 -7.50 -2.59 4.31
C GLU A 89 -7.06 -3.47 3.15
N ARG A 90 -7.34 -4.77 3.28
CA ARG A 90 -7.19 -5.71 2.18
C ARG A 90 -8.49 -5.74 1.37
N ARG A 91 -8.58 -4.95 0.30
CA ARG A 91 -9.62 -5.19 -0.72
C ARG A 91 -9.21 -6.39 -1.56
N LEU A 92 -9.57 -7.57 -1.07
CA LEU A 92 -9.63 -8.77 -1.89
C LEU A 92 -10.79 -8.58 -2.87
N CYS A 93 -10.47 -8.22 -4.12
CA CYS A 93 -11.35 -8.59 -5.21
C CYS A 93 -11.28 -10.13 -5.34
N PHE A 94 -12.14 -10.84 -4.59
CA PHE A 94 -12.33 -12.30 -4.58
C PHE A 94 -13.00 -12.86 -5.81
#